data_AF-A0A0D0LK99-F1
#
_entry.id   AF-A0A0D0LK99-F1
#
_cell.length_a   1.000
_cell.length_b   1.000
_cell.length_c   1.000
_cell.angle_alpha   90.00
_cell.angle_beta   90.00
_cell.angle_gamma   90.00
#
_symmetry.space_group_name_H-M   'P 1'
#
loop_
_entity.id
_entity.type
_entity.pdbx_description
1 polymer ?
#
loop_
_entity_poly.entity_id
_entity_poly.type
_entity_poly.pdbx_seq_one_letter_code
_entity_poly.pdbx_strand_id
1 'polypeptide(L)'
;MKLMFTVAGAALLLLSAWSSFAAEPVKFSKDEKALQKAVSDTEMCFHFAGEFNGDGSARDKEINRMQRKHCGKAGQQLLQKAWRANPQDARLYPAVLMLNSLGTEFLSKAEVARLCAVAKTELVCQ
;
A
#
# COMPACT_ATOMS: atom_id res chain seq x y z
N MET A 1 -40.54 33.91 53.42
CA MET A 1 -39.31 33.21 52.99
C MET A 1 -39.54 32.79 51.54
N LYS A 2 -38.97 33.51 50.58
CA LYS A 2 -37.64 33.32 49.94
C LYS A 2 -37.65 32.24 48.82
N LEU A 3 -37.57 32.77 47.61
CA LEU A 3 -36.95 32.31 46.35
C LEU A 3 -37.45 31.04 45.64
N MET A 4 -37.96 31.30 44.43
CA MET A 4 -37.93 30.44 43.25
C MET A 4 -36.50 30.03 42.88
N PHE A 5 -36.32 28.81 42.38
CA PHE A 5 -35.31 28.49 41.36
C PHE A 5 -35.82 27.39 40.43
N THR A 6 -36.14 27.79 39.20
CA THR A 6 -36.17 26.95 38.00
C THR A 6 -34.73 26.64 37.59
N VAL A 7 -34.38 25.36 37.37
CA VAL A 7 -33.16 25.00 36.64
C VAL A 7 -33.57 24.14 35.44
N ALA A 8 -33.48 24.77 34.28
CA ALA A 8 -33.51 24.14 32.98
C ALA A 8 -32.26 23.27 32.81
N GLY A 9 -32.44 21.96 32.72
CA GLY A 9 -31.39 21.02 32.36
C GLY A 9 -31.23 20.96 30.84
N ALA A 10 -30.38 21.84 30.29
CA ALA A 10 -29.82 21.68 28.96
C ALA A 10 -28.60 20.76 29.05
N ALA A 11 -28.61 19.64 28.33
CA ALA A 11 -27.39 18.91 27.97
C ALA A 11 -27.55 18.38 26.54
N LEU A 12 -26.86 19.06 25.64
CA LEU A 12 -26.84 18.84 24.21
C LEU A 12 -26.44 17.40 23.87
N LEU A 13 -27.32 16.69 23.16
CA LEU A 13 -26.97 15.51 22.37
C LEU A 13 -26.18 15.96 21.14
N LEU A 14 -24.87 16.17 21.31
CA LEU A 14 -23.94 16.25 20.19
C LEU A 14 -23.78 14.84 19.60
N LEU A 15 -24.72 14.46 18.72
CA LEU A 15 -24.50 13.34 17.83
C LEU A 15 -23.32 13.68 16.93
N SER A 16 -22.20 13.04 17.25
CA SER A 16 -21.02 12.91 16.42
C SER A 16 -21.42 12.41 15.02
N ALA A 17 -21.58 13.36 14.09
CA ALA A 17 -21.54 13.07 12.67
C ALA A 17 -20.12 12.63 12.32
N TRP A 18 -19.80 11.36 12.56
CA TRP A 18 -18.71 10.71 11.86
C TRP A 18 -19.14 10.57 10.41
N SER A 19 -18.87 11.62 9.64
CA SER A 19 -18.79 11.52 8.20
C SER A 19 -17.69 10.51 7.90
N SER A 20 -18.08 9.26 7.69
CA SER A 20 -17.25 8.26 7.02
C SER A 20 -16.99 8.76 5.61
N PHE A 21 -15.99 9.62 5.46
CA PHE A 21 -15.34 9.82 4.18
C PHE A 21 -14.63 8.51 3.85
N ALA A 22 -15.37 7.58 3.26
CA ALA A 22 -14.76 6.57 2.41
C ALA A 22 -14.19 7.35 1.22
N ALA A 23 -12.99 7.91 1.41
CA ALA A 23 -12.24 8.52 0.34
C ALA A 23 -12.07 7.45 -0.74
N GLU A 24 -12.60 7.71 -1.94
CA GLU A 24 -12.37 6.82 -3.07
C GLU A 24 -10.86 6.60 -3.23
N PRO A 25 -10.42 5.39 -3.57
CA PRO A 25 -9.01 5.13 -3.77
C PRO A 25 -8.49 6.09 -4.83
N VAL A 26 -7.62 7.00 -4.42
CA VAL A 26 -6.99 7.97 -5.32
C VAL A 26 -6.36 7.17 -6.45
N LYS A 27 -6.68 7.51 -7.70
CA LYS A 27 -6.08 6.85 -8.87
C LYS A 27 -4.80 7.58 -9.26
N PHE A 28 -3.89 6.90 -9.94
CA PHE A 28 -2.75 7.58 -10.56
C PHE A 28 -3.24 8.54 -11.65
N SER A 29 -2.66 9.74 -11.70
CA SER A 29 -2.93 10.72 -12.73
C SER A 29 -2.26 10.32 -14.06
N LYS A 30 -2.63 10.99 -15.16
CA LYS A 30 -2.00 10.78 -16.47
C LYS A 30 -0.51 11.13 -16.48
N ASP A 31 -0.05 11.96 -15.55
CA ASP A 31 1.33 12.40 -15.44
C ASP A 31 2.18 11.40 -14.63
N GLU A 32 1.54 10.54 -13.85
CA GLU A 32 2.19 9.52 -13.00
C GLU A 32 2.41 8.18 -13.72
N LYS A 33 2.36 8.13 -15.07
CA LYS A 33 2.47 6.88 -15.85
C LYS A 33 3.68 6.03 -15.50
N ALA A 34 4.84 6.65 -15.28
CA ALA A 34 6.05 5.93 -14.93
C ALA A 34 5.95 5.26 -13.56
N LEU A 35 5.35 5.96 -12.57
CA LEU A 35 5.12 5.42 -11.24
C LEU A 35 4.05 4.33 -11.25
N GLN A 36 2.95 4.55 -11.98
CA GLN A 36 1.91 3.53 -12.17
C GLN A 36 2.50 2.26 -12.80
N LYS A 37 3.37 2.40 -13.81
CA LYS A 37 4.06 1.26 -14.41
C LYS A 37 4.99 0.57 -13.41
N ALA A 38 5.75 1.33 -12.61
CA ALA A 38 6.64 0.76 -11.59
C ALA A 38 5.88 -0.04 -10.52
N VAL A 39 4.70 0.44 -10.10
CA VAL A 39 3.78 -0.28 -9.22
C VAL A 39 3.35 -1.60 -9.87
N SER A 40 2.81 -1.55 -11.10
CA SER A 40 2.34 -2.74 -11.81
C SER A 40 3.46 -3.76 -12.10
N ASP A 41 4.64 -3.29 -12.49
CA ASP A 41 5.82 -4.14 -12.71
C ASP A 41 6.26 -4.83 -11.42
N THR A 42 6.19 -4.14 -10.27
CA THR A 42 6.52 -4.71 -8.97
C THR A 42 5.54 -5.81 -8.58
N GLU A 43 4.25 -5.59 -8.78
CA GLU A 43 3.21 -6.61 -8.54
C GLU A 43 3.44 -7.85 -9.40
N MET A 44 3.70 -7.68 -10.70
CA MET A 44 4.00 -8.79 -11.61
C MET A 44 5.31 -9.49 -11.23
N CYS A 45 6.34 -8.74 -10.85
CA CYS A 45 7.60 -9.32 -10.38
C CYS A 45 7.38 -10.18 -9.13
N PHE A 46 6.62 -9.68 -8.15
CA PHE A 46 6.24 -10.42 -6.95
C PHE A 46 5.46 -11.70 -7.27
N HIS A 47 4.46 -11.60 -8.16
CA HIS A 47 3.68 -12.74 -8.60
C HIS A 47 4.56 -13.88 -9.15
N PHE A 48 5.52 -13.58 -10.02
CA PHE A 48 6.40 -14.59 -10.62
C PHE A 48 7.55 -15.06 -9.72
N ALA A 49 7.87 -14.35 -8.63
CA ALA A 49 8.99 -14.71 -7.76
C ALA A 49 8.79 -16.06 -7.07
N GLY A 50 7.55 -16.43 -6.76
CA GLY A 50 7.20 -17.70 -6.13
C GLY A 50 6.92 -18.86 -7.09
N GLU A 51 6.95 -18.64 -8.41
CA GLU A 51 6.55 -19.66 -9.39
C GLU A 51 7.72 -20.46 -9.98
N PHE A 52 8.96 -20.01 -9.79
CA PHE A 52 10.13 -20.64 -10.41
C PHE A 52 10.53 -21.93 -9.67
N ASN A 53 10.46 -23.08 -10.36
CA ASN A 53 10.71 -24.39 -9.77
C ASN A 53 12.13 -24.93 -10.04
N GLY A 54 12.87 -24.35 -11.00
CA GLY A 54 14.24 -24.73 -11.33
C GLY A 54 14.39 -26.04 -12.11
N ASP A 55 13.30 -26.56 -12.69
CA ASP A 55 13.27 -27.81 -13.46
C ASP A 55 13.68 -27.61 -14.93
N GLY A 56 13.88 -26.37 -15.38
CA GLY A 56 14.31 -26.04 -16.74
C GLY A 56 13.22 -26.26 -17.81
N SER A 57 11.97 -26.46 -17.38
CA SER A 57 10.80 -26.61 -18.23
C SER A 57 10.55 -25.39 -19.13
N ALA A 58 9.66 -25.55 -20.12
CA ALA A 58 9.16 -24.42 -20.89
C ALA A 58 8.50 -23.35 -20.00
N ARG A 59 7.88 -23.77 -18.89
CA ARG A 59 7.28 -22.85 -17.91
C ARG A 59 8.35 -22.04 -17.20
N ASP A 60 9.43 -22.68 -16.72
CA ASP A 60 10.56 -21.99 -16.09
C ASP A 60 11.24 -20.97 -17.03
N LYS A 61 11.32 -21.28 -18.33
CA LYS A 61 11.85 -20.33 -19.33
C LYS A 61 10.95 -19.11 -19.48
N GLU A 62 9.64 -19.29 -19.47
CA GLU A 62 8.68 -18.17 -19.53
C GLU A 62 8.68 -17.36 -18.24
N ILE A 63 8.70 -18.00 -17.08
CA ILE A 63 8.82 -17.32 -15.78
C ILE A 63 10.07 -16.45 -15.75
N ASN A 64 11.23 -17.00 -16.15
CA ASN A 64 12.47 -16.24 -16.25
C ASN A 64 12.35 -15.03 -17.20
N ARG A 65 11.65 -15.19 -18.33
CA ARG A 65 11.41 -14.08 -19.27
C ARG A 65 10.53 -13.00 -18.65
N MET A 66 9.48 -13.38 -17.94
CA MET A 66 8.57 -12.45 -17.27
C MET A 66 9.24 -11.74 -16.10
N GLN A 67 10.02 -12.45 -15.28
CA GLN A 67 10.85 -11.85 -14.24
C GLN A 67 11.83 -10.83 -14.83
N ARG A 68 12.56 -11.16 -15.90
CA ARG A 68 13.46 -10.20 -16.58
C ARG A 68 12.73 -8.95 -17.10
N LYS A 69 11.47 -9.10 -17.52
CA LYS A 69 10.65 -8.00 -18.06
C LYS A 69 10.14 -7.07 -16.97
N HIS A 70 9.76 -7.60 -15.81
CA HIS A 70 9.04 -6.85 -14.76
C HIS A 70 9.89 -6.53 -13.53
N CYS A 71 10.93 -7.31 -13.22
CA CYS A 71 11.80 -7.10 -12.05
C CYS A 71 12.92 -6.07 -12.31
N GLY A 72 12.60 -4.94 -12.95
CA GLY A 72 13.57 -3.92 -13.34
C GLY A 72 13.98 -2.99 -12.19
N LYS A 73 15.29 -2.89 -11.92
CA LYS A 73 15.85 -2.03 -10.84
C LYS A 73 15.42 -0.56 -10.91
N ALA A 74 15.35 0.02 -12.12
CA ALA A 74 14.96 1.42 -12.28
C ALA A 74 13.53 1.71 -11.81
N GLY A 75 12.59 0.80 -12.11
CA GLY A 75 11.20 0.90 -11.63
C GLY A 75 11.11 0.75 -10.12
N GLN A 76 11.83 -0.23 -9.57
CA GLN A 76 11.91 -0.46 -8.12
C GLN A 76 12.47 0.78 -7.39
N GLN A 77 13.54 1.38 -7.91
CA GLN A 77 14.12 2.62 -7.35
C GLN A 77 13.16 3.81 -7.46
N LEU A 78 12.41 3.92 -8.55
CA LEU A 78 11.38 4.95 -8.70
C LEU A 78 10.29 4.79 -7.63
N LEU A 79 9.80 3.57 -7.41
CA LEU A 79 8.81 3.28 -6.38
C LEU A 79 9.35 3.59 -4.97
N GLN A 80 10.59 3.18 -4.66
CA GLN A 80 11.24 3.52 -3.38
C GLN A 80 11.35 5.03 -3.19
N LYS A 81 11.77 5.77 -4.24
CA LYS A 81 11.88 7.23 -4.19
C LYS A 81 10.52 7.90 -3.97
N ALA A 82 9.47 7.44 -4.66
CA ALA A 82 8.11 7.96 -4.51
C ALA A 82 7.59 7.71 -3.09
N TRP A 83 7.79 6.51 -2.55
CA TRP A 83 7.46 6.18 -1.16
C TRP A 83 8.16 7.11 -0.16
N ARG A 84 9.47 7.31 -0.31
CA ARG A 84 10.24 8.17 0.60
C ARG A 84 9.81 9.63 0.51
N ALA A 85 9.38 10.09 -0.67
CA ALA A 85 8.89 11.45 -0.86
C ALA A 85 7.50 11.67 -0.24
N ASN A 86 6.63 10.65 -0.28
CA ASN A 86 5.30 10.71 0.31
C ASN A 86 4.88 9.36 0.95
N PRO A 87 5.25 9.11 2.21
CA PRO A 87 4.92 7.85 2.90
C PRO A 87 3.44 7.72 3.29
N GLN A 88 2.63 8.75 3.04
CA GLN A 88 1.19 8.74 3.29
C GLN A 88 0.39 8.35 2.03
N ASP A 89 1.04 8.16 0.88
CA ASP A 89 0.37 7.73 -0.34
C ASP A 89 -0.04 6.25 -0.27
N ALA A 90 -1.27 6.01 0.18
CA ALA A 90 -1.85 4.67 0.35
C ALA A 90 -1.87 3.84 -0.95
N ARG A 91 -1.82 4.49 -2.13
CA ARG A 91 -1.78 3.80 -3.43
C ARG A 91 -0.51 2.96 -3.61
N LEU A 92 0.57 3.35 -2.93
CA LEU A 92 1.87 2.69 -3.05
C LEU A 92 2.02 1.50 -2.09
N TYR A 93 1.17 1.41 -1.05
CA TYR A 93 1.41 0.52 0.09
C TYR A 93 1.56 -0.95 -0.31
N PRO A 94 0.68 -1.54 -1.15
CA PRO A 94 0.84 -2.93 -1.60
C PRO A 94 2.17 -3.18 -2.30
N ALA A 95 2.50 -2.36 -3.30
CA ALA A 95 3.70 -2.56 -4.10
C ALA A 95 4.97 -2.30 -3.29
N VAL A 96 4.96 -1.36 -2.34
CA VAL A 96 6.09 -1.11 -1.43
C VAL A 96 6.33 -2.32 -0.53
N LEU A 97 5.28 -2.91 0.05
CA LEU A 97 5.38 -4.12 0.86
C LEU A 97 5.89 -5.31 0.04
N MET A 98 5.34 -5.52 -1.16
CA MET A 98 5.80 -6.55 -2.10
C MET A 98 7.27 -6.36 -2.46
N LEU A 99 7.69 -5.14 -2.81
CA LEU A 99 9.09 -4.86 -3.13
C LEU A 99 10.02 -5.15 -1.94
N ASN A 100 9.60 -4.79 -0.72
CA ASN A 100 10.36 -5.07 0.49
C ASN A 100 10.52 -6.59 0.70
N SER A 101 9.47 -7.38 0.41
CA SER A 101 9.50 -8.84 0.54
C SER A 101 10.31 -9.57 -0.55
N LEU A 102 10.58 -8.93 -1.69
CA LEU A 102 11.38 -9.48 -2.80
C LEU A 102 12.90 -9.56 -2.49
N GLY A 103 13.32 -9.29 -1.25
CA GLY A 103 14.72 -9.41 -0.81
C GLY A 103 15.50 -8.10 -0.81
N THR A 104 14.87 -6.97 -1.12
CA THR A 104 15.44 -5.64 -0.83
C THR A 104 14.74 -5.11 0.41
N GLU A 105 15.19 -5.50 1.60
CA GLU A 105 14.68 -4.89 2.83
C GLU A 105 15.13 -3.42 2.89
N PHE A 106 14.21 -2.50 2.64
CA PHE A 106 14.45 -1.06 2.73
C PHE A 106 13.48 -0.36 3.68
N LEU A 107 12.47 -1.08 4.19
CA LEU A 107 11.58 -0.62 5.24
C LEU A 107 12.07 -1.11 6.60
N SER A 108 11.90 -0.29 7.63
CA SER A 108 12.00 -0.73 9.02
C SER A 108 10.81 -1.61 9.41
N LYS A 109 10.97 -2.42 10.47
CA LYS A 109 9.87 -3.23 11.03
C LYS A 109 8.64 -2.39 11.41
N ALA A 110 8.84 -1.18 11.92
CA ALA A 110 7.76 -0.27 12.27
C ALA A 110 7.00 0.23 11.04
N GLU A 111 7.71 0.54 9.94
CA GLU A 111 7.08 0.91 8.67
C GLU A 111 6.27 -0.23 8.07
N VAL A 112 6.81 -1.46 8.09
CA VAL A 112 6.10 -2.67 7.65
C VAL A 112 4.82 -2.86 8.46
N ALA A 113 4.90 -2.82 9.80
CA ALA A 113 3.72 -2.98 10.67
C ALA A 113 2.66 -1.90 10.41
N ARG A 114 3.07 -0.64 10.23
CA ARG A 114 2.16 0.46 9.91
C ARG A 114 1.46 0.25 8.56
N LEU A 115 2.21 -0.14 7.55
CA LEU A 115 1.68 -0.41 6.21
C LEU A 115 0.70 -1.59 6.24
N CYS A 116 1.05 -2.67 6.92
CA CYS A 116 0.22 -3.87 7.05
C CYS A 116 -1.07 -3.66 7.84
N ALA A 117 -1.11 -2.70 8.77
CA ALA A 117 -2.35 -2.33 9.47
C ALA A 117 -3.39 -1.67 8.55
N VAL A 118 -2.98 -1.17 7.37
CA VAL A 118 -3.85 -0.42 6.45
C VAL A 118 -4.00 -1.14 5.10
N ALA A 119 -2.95 -1.78 4.62
CA ALA A 119 -2.94 -2.51 3.36
C ALA A 119 -3.66 -3.85 3.51
N LYS A 120 -4.67 -4.09 2.67
CA LYS A 120 -5.37 -5.39 2.58
C LYS A 120 -4.56 -6.41 1.77
N THR A 121 -3.30 -6.61 2.11
CA THR A 121 -2.37 -7.48 1.37
C THR A 121 -1.87 -8.61 2.25
N GLU A 122 -2.69 -9.66 2.37
CA GLU A 122 -2.44 -10.81 3.26
C GLU A 122 -1.16 -11.59 2.91
N LEU A 123 -0.69 -11.51 1.66
CA LEU A 123 0.49 -12.26 1.20
C LEU A 123 1.83 -11.77 1.78
N VAL A 124 1.90 -10.51 2.23
CA VAL A 124 3.14 -9.84 2.68
C VAL A 124 3.05 -9.35 4.12
N CYS A 125 1.88 -9.48 4.75
CA CYS A 125 1.59 -9.05 6.10
C CYS A 125 1.19 -10.26 6.93
N GLN A 126 2.08 -10.69 7.83
CA GLN A 126 1.90 -11.83 8.74
C GLN A 126 1.84 -11.37 10.19
#